data_AF-A0A963Q9F0-F1
#
_entry.id   AF-A0A963Q9F0-F1
#
_cell.length_a   1.000
_cell.length_b   1.000
_cell.length_c   1.000
_cell.angle_alpha   90.00
_cell.angle_beta   90.00
_cell.angle_gamma   90.00
#
_symmetry.space_group_name_H-M   'P 1'
#
loop_
_entity.id
_entity.type
_entity.pdbx_description
1 polymer ?
#
loop_
_entity_poly.entity_id
_entity_poly.type
_entity_poly.pdbx_seq_one_letter_code
_entity_poly.pdbx_strand_id
1 'polypeptide(L)' 'SHINEVSRAESRAILEYLYAHCVRAEWTVRFRWRDHSIAFWDNRCTQHKAIWDYWPNVRSGYRVQVEGTAAPLAG' A
#
# COMPACT_ATOMS: atom_id res chain seq x y z
N SER A 1 3.53 4.90 13.67
CA SER A 1 2.83 3.63 13.96
C SER A 1 3.41 3.02 15.22
N HIS A 2 2.61 2.28 15.98
CA HIS A 2 3.02 1.54 17.18
C HIS A 2 2.15 0.29 17.32
N ILE A 3 2.71 -0.79 17.84
CA ILE A 3 2.00 -2.04 18.14
C ILE A 3 1.62 -1.98 19.61
N ASN A 4 0.33 -2.13 19.91
CA ASN A 4 -0.18 -2.14 21.28
C ASN A 4 0.45 -3.30 22.07
N GLU A 5 0.55 -3.15 23.40
CA GLU A 5 1.08 -4.17 24.32
C GLU A 5 2.55 -4.57 24.11
N VAL A 6 3.31 -3.81 23.30
CA VAL A 6 4.73 -4.05 23.04
C VAL A 6 5.53 -2.78 23.34
N SER A 7 6.77 -2.89 23.83
CA SER A 7 7.58 -1.70 24.07
C SER A 7 7.84 -0.94 22.76
N ARG A 8 8.16 0.37 22.84
CA ARG A 8 8.42 1.18 21.64
C ARG A 8 9.59 0.64 20.81
N ALA A 9 10.64 0.15 21.47
CA ALA A 9 11.83 -0.37 20.80
C ALA A 9 11.51 -1.65 20.02
N GLU A 10 10.83 -2.60 20.65
CA GLU A 10 10.39 -3.84 20.01
C GLU A 10 9.37 -3.57 18.90
N SER A 11 8.37 -2.71 19.17
CA SER A 11 7.39 -2.33 18.17
C SER A 11 8.03 -1.73 16.91
N ARG A 12 9.06 -0.89 17.07
CA ARG A 12 9.82 -0.34 15.95
C ARG A 12 10.50 -1.46 15.16
N ALA A 13 11.23 -2.35 15.83
CA ALA A 13 11.94 -3.45 15.17
C ALA A 13 10.98 -4.37 14.40
N ILE A 14 9.83 -4.72 14.99
CA ILE A 14 8.80 -5.54 14.35
C ILE A 14 8.22 -4.83 13.11
N LEU A 15 7.84 -3.56 13.26
CA LEU A 15 7.28 -2.79 12.14
C LEU A 15 8.29 -2.62 10.99
N GLU A 16 9.56 -2.37 11.31
CA GLU A 16 10.63 -2.30 10.30
C GLU A 16 10.77 -3.61 9.52
N TYR A 17 10.80 -4.74 10.24
CA TYR A 17 10.80 -6.06 9.60
C TYR A 17 9.57 -6.28 8.71
N LEU A 18 8.37 -5.99 9.19
CA LEU A 18 7.12 -6.18 8.45
C LEU A 18 7.09 -5.29 7.19
N TYR A 19 7.48 -4.02 7.31
CA TYR A 19 7.55 -3.12 6.16
C TYR A 19 8.57 -3.59 5.12
N ALA A 20 9.77 -4.01 5.56
CA ALA A 20 10.77 -4.56 4.66
C ALA A 20 10.28 -5.83 3.96
N HIS A 21 9.57 -6.70 4.68
CA HIS A 21 8.99 -7.92 4.12
C HIS A 21 7.93 -7.63 3.06
N CYS A 22 6.98 -6.73 3.34
CA CYS A 22 5.84 -6.45 2.45
C CYS A 22 6.23 -5.79 1.13
N VAL A 23 7.39 -5.11 1.05
CA VAL A 23 7.82 -4.38 -0.16
C VAL A 23 8.82 -5.15 -1.03
N ARG A 24 9.11 -6.41 -0.69
CA ARG A 24 9.97 -7.29 -1.49
C ARG A 24 9.41 -7.46 -2.90
N ALA A 25 10.30 -7.51 -3.91
CA ALA A 25 9.91 -7.52 -5.31
C ALA A 25 8.97 -8.70 -5.66
N GLU A 26 9.18 -9.84 -5.01
CA GLU A 26 8.42 -11.08 -5.16
C GLU A 26 6.93 -10.94 -4.79
N TRP A 27 6.59 -9.95 -3.96
CA TRP A 27 5.21 -9.69 -3.50
C TRP A 27 4.59 -8.45 -4.15
N THR A 28 5.30 -7.80 -5.08
CA THR A 28 4.88 -6.54 -5.67
C THR A 28 4.63 -6.66 -7.17
N VAL A 29 3.68 -5.87 -7.66
CA VAL A 29 3.43 -5.68 -9.08
C VAL A 29 3.69 -4.22 -9.44
N ARG A 30 4.53 -3.97 -10.44
CA ARG A 30 4.68 -2.64 -11.05
C ARG A 30 3.75 -2.49 -12.24
N PHE A 31 2.58 -1.91 -12.01
CA PHE A 31 1.64 -1.58 -13.07
C PHE A 31 2.13 -0.39 -13.90
N ARG A 32 2.24 -0.57 -15.22
CA ARG A 32 2.61 0.49 -16.16
C ARG A 32 1.36 1.02 -16.86
N TRP A 33 1.02 2.27 -16.57
CA TRP A 33 -0.14 2.93 -17.16
C TRP A 33 0.02 3.10 -18.68
N ARG A 34 -1.09 2.93 -19.38
CA ARG A 34 -1.30 3.30 -20.79
C ARG A 34 -2.63 4.05 -20.89
N ASP A 35 -2.87 4.70 -22.01
CA ASP A 35 -4.15 5.37 -22.26
C ASP A 35 -5.31 4.40 -22.06
N HIS A 36 -6.36 4.88 -21.38
CA HIS A 36 -7.55 4.11 -21.03
C HIS A 36 -7.33 2.88 -20.12
N SER A 37 -6.16 2.74 -19.51
CA SER A 37 -5.94 1.69 -18.50
C SER A 37 -6.82 1.89 -17.27
N ILE A 38 -7.31 0.78 -16.73
CA ILE A 38 -8.02 0.74 -15.44
C ILE A 38 -7.26 -0.22 -14.54
N ALA A 39 -6.97 0.24 -13.33
CA ALA A 39 -6.46 -0.61 -12.26
C ALA A 39 -7.49 -0.64 -11.13
N PHE A 40 -7.75 -1.83 -10.61
CA PHE A 40 -8.55 -2.03 -9.39
C PHE A 40 -7.72 -2.87 -8.42
N TRP A 41 -7.89 -2.62 -7.12
CA TRP A 41 -7.25 -3.40 -6.07
C TRP A 41 -8.14 -3.41 -4.83
N ASP A 42 -8.00 -4.47 -4.01
CA ASP A 42 -8.70 -4.58 -2.74
C ASP A 42 -7.84 -3.95 -1.63
N ASN A 43 -8.31 -2.82 -1.07
CA ASN A 43 -7.60 -2.10 0.00
C ASN A 43 -7.46 -2.91 1.30
N ARG A 44 -8.20 -4.00 1.48
CA ARG A 44 -8.12 -4.84 2.70
C ARG A 44 -6.87 -5.69 2.76
N CYS A 45 -6.26 -5.98 1.61
CA CYS A 45 -5.13 -6.91 1.51
C CYS A 45 -3.97 -6.40 0.64
N THR A 46 -4.02 -5.14 0.18
CA THR A 46 -2.97 -4.57 -0.66
C THR A 46 -2.51 -3.21 -0.16
N GLN A 47 -1.24 -2.90 -0.41
CA GLN A 47 -0.68 -1.56 -0.31
C GLN A 47 -0.25 -1.12 -1.71
N HIS A 48 -0.39 0.17 -2.02
CA HIS A 48 0.01 0.73 -3.31
C HIS A 48 0.74 2.05 -3.13
N LYS A 49 1.68 2.33 -4.04
CA LYS A 49 2.46 3.57 -4.07
C LYS A 49 2.53 4.09 -5.50
N ALA A 50 2.17 5.35 -5.70
CA ALA A 50 2.46 6.04 -6.95
C ALA A 50 3.95 6.41 -6.99
N ILE A 51 4.64 6.00 -8.05
CA ILE A 51 6.03 6.38 -8.28
C ILE A 51 6.03 7.77 -8.95
N TRP A 52 6.90 8.66 -8.49
CA TRP A 52 7.05 10.00 -9.03
C TRP A 52 8.20 10.04 -10.06
N ASP A 53 8.05 9.30 -11.15
CA ASP A 53 9.05 9.10 -12.21
C ASP A 53 8.65 9.75 -13.55
N TYR A 54 7.70 10.69 -13.53
CA TYR A 54 7.08 11.26 -14.74
C TYR A 54 7.41 12.73 -15.01
N TRP A 55 8.23 13.40 -14.20
CA TRP A 55 8.67 14.76 -14.46
C TRP A 55 9.40 14.87 -15.82
N PRO A 56 9.18 15.93 -16.64
CA PRO A 56 8.32 17.10 -16.40
C PRO A 56 6.87 16.93 -16.87
N ASN A 57 6.47 15.73 -17.29
CA ASN A 57 5.14 15.46 -17.80
C ASN A 57 4.08 15.51 -16.68
N VAL A 58 2.83 15.75 -17.07
CA VAL A 58 1.67 15.68 -16.18
C VAL A 58 1.09 14.26 -16.20
N ARG A 59 0.74 13.74 -15.02
CA ARG A 59 -0.01 12.49 -14.87
C ARG A 59 -1.26 12.75 -14.03
N SER A 60 -2.43 12.48 -14.60
CA SER A 60 -3.74 12.62 -13.94
C SER A 60 -4.56 11.33 -14.06
N GLY A 61 -5.58 11.19 -13.23
CA GLY A 61 -6.51 10.06 -13.25
C GLY A 61 -7.63 10.23 -12.25
N TYR A 62 -8.70 9.48 -12.43
CA TYR A 62 -9.86 9.47 -11.53
C TYR A 62 -9.80 8.24 -10.62
N ARG A 63 -10.22 8.39 -9.37
CA ARG A 63 -10.31 7.29 -8.41
C ARG A 63 -11.71 7.26 -7.81
N VAL A 64 -12.31 6.08 -7.81
CA VAL A 64 -13.53 5.76 -7.08
C VAL A 64 -13.17 4.75 -6.00
N GLN A 65 -13.76 4.90 -4.81
CA GLN A 65 -13.59 3.96 -3.70
C GLN A 65 -14.95 3.42 -3.31
N VAL A 66 -15.03 2.10 -3.14
CA VAL A 66 -16.20 1.44 -2.54
C VAL A 66 -16.04 1.49 -1.03
N GLU A 67 -17.11 1.88 -0.33
CA GLU A 67 -17.13 1.94 1.13
C GLU A 67 -16.99 0.54 1.74
N GLY A 68 -16.23 0.44 2.84
CA GLY A 68 -16.05 -0.79 3.59
C GLY A 68 -17.24 -1.08 4.52
N THR A 69 -17.50 -2.34 4.81
CA THR A 69 -18.63 -2.75 5.65
C THR A 69 -18.29 -2.90 7.14
N ALA A 70 -17.02 -3.19 7.47
CA ALA A 70 -16.57 -3.40 8.84
C ALA A 70 -15.06 -3.10 8.98
N ALA A 71 -14.65 -2.76 10.20
CA ALA A 71 -13.23 -2.68 10.56
C ALA A 71 -12.62 -4.09 10.67
N PRO A 72 -11.31 -4.26 10.37
CA PRO A 72 -10.64 -5.52 10.60
C PRO A 72 -10.57 -5.81 12.11
N LEU A 73 -10.98 -7.01 12.51
CA LEU A 73 -10.84 -7.51 13.87
C LEU A 73 -9.49 -8.20 14.01
N ALA A 74 -8.72 -7.86 15.06
CA ALA A 74 -7.60 -8.68 15.48
C ALA A 74 -8.15 -9.95 16.14
N GLY A 75 -7.81 -11.11 15.57
CA GLY A 75 -8.16 -12.42 16.13
C GLY A 75 -7.22 -12.87 17.24
#